data_AF-A0A3N1IT26-F1
#
_entry.id   AF-A0A3N1IT26-F1
#
_cell.length_a   1.000
_cell.length_b   1.000
_cell.length_c   1.000
_cell.angle_alpha   90.00
_cell.angle_beta   90.00
_cell.angle_gamma   90.00
#
_symmetry.space_group_name_H-M   'P 1'
#
loop_
_entity.id
_entity.type
_entity.pdbx_description
1 polymer ?
#
loop_
_entity_poly.entity_id
_entity_poly.type
_entity_poly.pdbx_seq_one_letter_code
_entity_poly.pdbx_strand_id
1 'polypeptide(L)'
;MNEPGHDIFPELMQMNLALLETLRQEAWEAFPALSQAYIEAVQRAIAQAQQETAADKKRVLTKQLRQLQVHDAEIAQRIASRQKVLTMQMSKLHQSKTCCREYAAQMSRR
;
A
#
# COMPACT_ATOMS: atom_id res chain seq x y z
N MET A 1 9.50 -0.48 -37.96
CA MET A 1 10.38 -0.60 -36.78
C MET A 1 9.47 -0.66 -35.57
N ASN A 2 9.22 -1.85 -35.03
CA ASN A 2 8.47 -1.99 -33.79
C ASN A 2 9.48 -1.77 -32.66
N GLU A 3 9.29 -0.73 -31.85
CA GLU A 3 10.07 -0.59 -30.63
C GLU A 3 9.88 -1.85 -29.78
N PRO A 4 10.96 -2.40 -29.19
CA PRO A 4 10.83 -3.54 -28.30
C PRO A 4 9.93 -3.10 -27.15
N GLY A 5 8.78 -3.75 -26.99
CA GLY A 5 7.89 -3.51 -25.86
C GLY A 5 8.69 -3.66 -24.58
N HIS A 6 9.01 -2.52 -23.95
CA HIS A 6 9.79 -2.45 -22.72
C HIS A 6 9.06 -3.30 -21.69
N ASP A 7 9.74 -4.32 -21.17
CA ASP A 7 9.19 -5.15 -20.09
C ASP A 7 9.13 -4.25 -18.85
N ILE A 8 7.94 -3.81 -18.48
CA ILE A 8 7.71 -2.95 -17.31
C ILE A 8 7.80 -3.72 -15.99
N PHE A 9 7.94 -5.05 -16.05
CA PHE A 9 7.95 -5.88 -14.87
C PHE A 9 9.12 -5.65 -13.91
N PRO A 10 10.38 -5.44 -14.36
CA PRO A 10 11.50 -5.15 -13.47
C PRO A 10 11.28 -3.87 -12.66
N GLU A 11 10.77 -2.82 -13.30
CA GLU A 11 10.41 -1.55 -12.64
C GLU A 11 9.29 -1.77 -11.63
N LEU A 12 8.25 -2.52 -12.01
CA LEU A 12 7.12 -2.83 -11.15
C LEU A 12 7.54 -3.66 -9.91
N MET A 13 8.45 -4.62 -10.10
CA MET A 13 9.02 -5.42 -9.00
C MET A 13 9.85 -4.54 -8.06
N GLN A 14 10.64 -3.61 -8.60
CA GLN A 14 11.40 -2.66 -7.79
C GLN A 14 10.49 -1.75 -6.96
N MET A 15 9.41 -1.24 -7.56
CA MET A 15 8.40 -0.45 -6.84
C MET A 15 7.73 -1.26 -5.74
N ASN A 16 7.38 -2.52 -6.01
CA ASN A 16 6.77 -3.41 -5.03
C ASN A 16 7.69 -3.66 -3.82
N LEU A 17 8.97 -3.93 -4.07
CA LEU A 17 9.98 -4.10 -3.02
C LEU A 17 10.22 -2.81 -2.23
N ALA A 18 10.28 -1.66 -2.91
CA ALA A 18 10.44 -0.36 -2.26
C ALA A 18 9.25 -0.02 -1.35
N LEU A 19 8.02 -0.32 -1.82
CA LEU A 19 6.81 -0.14 -1.03
C LEU A 19 6.80 -1.04 0.20
N LEU A 20 7.19 -2.31 0.03
CA LEU A 20 7.29 -3.27 1.12
C LEU A 20 8.32 -2.82 2.17
N GLU A 21 9.48 -2.35 1.73
CA GLU A 21 10.53 -1.88 2.63
C GLU A 21 10.12 -0.60 3.37
N THR A 22 9.45 0.34 2.70
CA THR A 22 8.86 1.54 3.33
C THR A 22 7.92 1.15 4.47
N LEU A 23 7.09 0.13 4.27
CA LEU A 23 6.17 -0.39 5.29
C LEU A 23 6.89 -1.17 6.41
N ARG A 24 8.02 -1.81 6.11
CA ARG A 24 8.87 -2.47 7.12
C ARG A 24 9.57 -1.48 8.03
N GLN A 25 9.99 -0.35 7.47
CA GLN A 25 10.62 0.76 8.19
C GLN A 25 9.61 1.69 8.88
N GLU A 26 8.31 1.40 8.78
CA GLU A 26 7.23 2.24 9.31
C GLU A 26 7.27 3.68 8.78
N ALA A 27 7.79 3.89 7.57
CA ALA A 27 7.88 5.19 6.92
C ALA A 27 6.52 5.59 6.30
N TRP A 28 5.50 5.71 7.16
CA TRP A 28 4.09 5.92 6.77
C TRP A 28 3.85 7.21 5.97
N GLU A 29 4.68 8.24 6.15
CA GLU A 29 4.58 9.51 5.42
C GLU A 29 4.95 9.37 3.94
N ALA A 30 5.86 8.45 3.60
CA ALA A 30 6.28 8.19 2.22
C ALA A 30 5.35 7.20 1.48
N PHE A 31 4.57 6.41 2.24
CA PHE A 31 3.71 5.37 1.70
C PHE A 31 2.69 5.85 0.65
N PRO A 32 1.93 6.96 0.86
CA PRO A 32 0.89 7.36 -0.09
C PRO A 32 1.43 7.62 -1.50
N ALA A 33 2.54 8.36 -1.60
CA ALA A 33 3.16 8.69 -2.88
C ALA A 33 3.65 7.43 -3.62
N LEU A 34 4.32 6.52 -2.90
CA LEU A 34 4.82 5.27 -3.47
C LEU A 34 3.68 4.31 -3.86
N SER A 35 2.62 4.25 -3.06
CA SER A 35 1.46 3.38 -3.34
C SER A 35 0.72 3.80 -4.61
N GLN A 36 0.57 5.10 -4.86
CA GLN A 36 -0.12 5.61 -6.04
C GLN A 36 0.64 5.22 -7.32
N ALA A 37 1.94 5.50 -7.34
CA ALA A 37 2.80 5.17 -8.47
C ALA A 37 2.85 3.64 -8.74
N TYR A 38 2.87 2.83 -7.67
CA TYR A 38 2.81 1.37 -7.77
C TYR A 38 1.48 0.89 -8.38
N ILE A 39 0.34 1.39 -7.91
CA ILE A 39 -0.99 1.00 -8.42
C ILE A 39 -1.11 1.33 -9.91
N GLU A 40 -0.65 2.50 -10.34
CA GLU A 40 -0.66 2.90 -11.76
C GLU A 40 0.23 1.97 -12.61
N ALA A 41 1.40 1.57 -12.09
CA ALA A 41 2.28 0.63 -12.77
C ALA A 41 1.67 -0.78 -12.87
N VAL A 42 1.00 -1.27 -11.81
CA VAL A 42 0.25 -2.55 -11.84
C VAL A 42 -0.85 -2.50 -12.91
N GLN A 43 -1.63 -1.41 -12.95
CA GLN A 43 -2.72 -1.26 -13.93
C GLN A 43 -2.19 -1.29 -15.38
N ARG A 44 -1.06 -0.61 -15.64
CA ARG A 44 -0.39 -0.69 -16.94
C ARG A 44 0.08 -2.10 -17.29
N ALA A 45 0.64 -2.84 -16.32
CA ALA A 45 1.05 -4.23 -16.51
C ALA A 45 -0.12 -5.17 -16.80
N ILE A 46 -1.24 -4.98 -16.12
CA ILE A 46 -2.48 -5.73 -16.40
C ILE A 46 -2.97 -5.42 -17.82
N ALA A 47 -3.01 -4.15 -18.21
CA ALA A 47 -3.44 -3.75 -19.55
C ALA A 47 -2.53 -4.35 -20.64
N GLN A 48 -1.22 -4.33 -20.45
CA GLN A 48 -0.26 -4.96 -21.36
C GLN A 48 -0.49 -6.47 -21.46
N ALA A 49 -0.69 -7.16 -20.33
CA ALA A 49 -0.96 -8.61 -20.32
C ALA A 49 -2.30 -8.98 -21.00
N GLN A 50 -3.28 -8.09 -20.98
CA GLN A 50 -4.56 -8.27 -21.67
C GLN A 50 -4.44 -8.07 -23.19
N GLN A 51 -3.61 -7.12 -23.62
CA GLN A 51 -3.38 -6.81 -25.04
C GLN A 51 -2.37 -7.76 -25.71
N GLU A 52 -1.56 -8.49 -24.93
CA GLU A 52 -0.61 -9.46 -25.46
C GLU A 52 -1.33 -10.66 -26.11
N THR A 53 -1.03 -10.87 -27.39
CA THR A 53 -1.63 -11.91 -28.23
C THR A 53 -0.79 -13.19 -28.25
N ALA A 54 0.50 -13.09 -27.95
CA ALA A 54 1.38 -14.25 -27.86
C ALA A 54 1.14 -15.01 -26.55
N ALA A 55 0.65 -16.25 -26.64
CA ALA A 55 0.30 -17.08 -25.49
C ALA A 55 1.47 -17.27 -24.50
N ASP A 56 2.69 -17.42 -25.00
CA ASP A 56 3.89 -17.60 -24.15
C ASP A 56 4.24 -16.32 -23.39
N LYS A 57 4.20 -15.16 -24.05
CA LYS A 57 4.44 -13.86 -23.40
C LYS A 57 3.36 -13.56 -22.36
N LYS A 58 2.10 -13.85 -22.68
CA LYS A 58 0.98 -13.72 -21.75
C LYS A 58 1.14 -14.60 -20.51
N ARG A 59 1.61 -15.84 -20.68
CA ARG A 59 1.93 -16.75 -19.56
C ARG A 59 3.04 -16.21 -18.67
N VAL A 60 4.10 -15.67 -19.27
CA VAL A 60 5.22 -15.05 -18.54
C VAL A 60 4.72 -13.84 -17.72
N LEU A 61 4.02 -12.91 -18.34
CA LEU A 61 3.43 -11.74 -17.68
C LEU A 61 2.46 -12.13 -16.55
N THR A 62 1.64 -13.16 -16.75
CA THR A 62 0.72 -13.65 -15.72
C THR A 62 1.47 -14.25 -14.52
N LYS A 63 2.54 -15.01 -14.77
CA LYS A 63 3.38 -15.59 -13.72
C LYS A 63 4.08 -14.49 -12.91
N GLN A 64 4.59 -13.49 -13.61
CA GLN A 64 5.20 -12.29 -13.06
C GLN A 64 4.22 -11.51 -12.17
N LEU A 65 3.00 -11.23 -12.65
CA LEU A 65 1.95 -10.59 -11.84
C LEU A 65 1.61 -11.39 -10.57
N ARG A 66 1.57 -12.73 -10.65
CA ARG A 66 1.36 -13.58 -9.46
C ARG A 66 2.50 -13.49 -8.44
N GLN A 67 3.73 -13.25 -8.87
CA GLN A 67 4.84 -13.07 -7.94
C GLN A 67 4.67 -11.80 -7.10
N LEU A 68 4.13 -10.71 -7.69
CA LEU A 68 3.85 -9.48 -6.95
C LEU A 68 2.81 -9.68 -5.84
N GLN A 69 1.81 -10.55 -6.09
CA GLN A 69 0.75 -10.85 -5.12
C GLN A 69 1.27 -11.41 -3.80
N VAL A 70 2.42 -12.09 -3.81
CA VAL A 70 3.06 -12.60 -2.58
C VAL A 70 3.43 -11.46 -1.64
N HIS A 71 3.97 -10.37 -2.19
CA HIS A 71 4.35 -9.20 -1.41
C HIS A 71 3.14 -8.31 -1.10
N ASP A 72 2.15 -8.24 -2.00
CA ASP A 72 0.92 -7.48 -1.77
C ASP A 72 0.15 -7.98 -0.53
N ALA A 73 0.22 -9.28 -0.23
CA ALA A 73 -0.36 -9.84 0.99
C ALA A 73 0.32 -9.29 2.27
N GLU A 74 1.66 -9.21 2.29
CA GLU A 74 2.40 -8.62 3.41
C GLU A 74 2.09 -7.12 3.53
N ILE A 75 2.07 -6.39 2.40
CA ILE A 75 1.70 -4.98 2.32
C ILE A 75 0.32 -4.75 2.96
N ALA A 76 -0.68 -5.53 2.56
CA ALA A 76 -2.05 -5.43 3.09
C ALA A 76 -2.10 -5.70 4.60
N GLN A 77 -1.40 -6.74 5.08
CA GLN A 77 -1.36 -7.07 6.50
C GLN A 77 -0.75 -5.94 7.34
N ARG A 78 0.32 -5.31 6.85
CA ARG A 78 0.98 -4.18 7.55
C ARG A 78 0.06 -2.96 7.62
N ILE A 79 -0.59 -2.62 6.51
CA ILE A 79 -1.55 -1.50 6.46
C ILE A 79 -2.70 -1.73 7.45
N ALA A 80 -3.30 -2.92 7.44
CA ALA A 80 -4.39 -3.27 8.35
C ALA A 80 -3.96 -3.20 9.83
N SER A 81 -2.75 -3.68 10.13
CA SER A 81 -2.18 -3.62 11.48
C SER A 81 -1.98 -2.17 11.95
N ARG A 82 -1.44 -1.31 11.08
CA ARG A 82 -1.28 0.12 11.36
C ARG A 82 -2.61 0.83 11.58
N GLN A 83 -3.60 0.54 10.74
CA GLN A 83 -4.95 1.10 10.87
C GLN A 83 -5.55 0.73 12.24
N LYS A 84 -5.40 -0.53 12.67
CA LYS A 84 -5.88 -0.97 14.00
C LYS A 84 -5.23 -0.17 15.14
N VAL A 85 -3.91 0.05 15.06
CA VAL A 85 -3.18 0.85 16.06
C VAL A 85 -3.67 2.30 16.08
N LEU A 86 -3.80 2.94 14.92
CA LEU A 86 -4.27 4.31 14.80
C LEU A 86 -5.69 4.48 15.34
N THR A 87 -6.60 3.56 15.02
CA THR A 87 -7.97 3.55 15.55
C THR A 87 -7.97 3.44 17.08
N MET A 88 -7.18 2.53 17.65
CA MET A 88 -7.05 2.40 19.10
C MET A 88 -6.52 3.69 19.74
N GLN A 89 -5.49 4.30 19.15
CA GLN A 89 -4.91 5.54 19.66
C GLN A 89 -5.92 6.70 19.62
N MET A 90 -6.68 6.81 18.53
CA MET A 90 -7.75 7.81 18.40
C MET A 90 -8.85 7.62 19.44
N SER A 91 -9.28 6.38 19.70
CA SER A 91 -10.27 6.10 20.74
C SER A 91 -9.76 6.50 22.14
N LYS A 92 -8.50 6.18 22.47
CA LYS A 92 -7.89 6.59 23.74
C LYS A 92 -7.79 8.11 23.87
N LEU A 93 -7.40 8.79 22.79
CA LEU A 93 -7.30 10.26 22.76
C LEU A 93 -8.67 10.91 22.95
N HIS A 94 -9.72 10.36 22.32
CA HIS A 94 -11.09 10.82 22.51
C HIS A 94 -11.55 10.64 23.97
N GLN A 95 -11.32 9.46 24.55
CA GLN A 95 -11.66 9.19 25.95
C GLN A 95 -10.93 10.15 26.91
N SER A 96 -9.63 10.38 26.69
CA SER A 96 -8.85 11.33 27.49
C SER A 96 -9.42 12.75 27.39
N LYS A 97 -9.77 13.22 26.18
CA LYS A 97 -10.40 14.54 25.99
C LYS A 97 -11.73 14.66 26.73
N THR A 98 -12.57 13.63 26.67
CA THR A 98 -13.84 13.61 27.40
C THR A 98 -13.61 13.69 28.91
N CYS A 99 -12.71 12.88 29.45
CA CYS A 99 -12.39 12.88 30.88
C CYS A 99 -11.84 14.24 31.35
N CYS A 100 -10.89 14.84 30.61
CA CYS A 100 -10.37 16.17 30.93
C CYS A 100 -11.47 17.25 30.92
N ARG A 101 -12.40 17.18 29.96
CA ARG A 101 -13.53 18.11 29.87
C ARG A 101 -14.47 17.97 31.05
N GLU A 102 -14.81 16.74 31.44
CA GLU A 102 -15.67 16.46 32.59
C GLU A 102 -15.02 16.91 33.91
N TYR A 103 -13.73 16.63 34.07
CA TYR A 103 -12.97 17.08 35.23
C TYR A 103 -12.90 18.61 35.35
N ALA A 104 -12.60 19.31 34.25
CA ALA A 104 -12.60 20.77 34.21
C ALA A 104 -13.99 21.37 34.53
N ALA A 105 -15.07 20.74 34.05
CA ALA A 105 -16.44 21.16 34.35
C ALA A 105 -16.87 20.91 35.80
N GLN A 106 -16.23 19.98 36.51
CA GLN A 106 -16.44 19.76 37.94
C GLN A 106 -15.62 20.74 38.80
N MET A 107 -14.40 21.09 38.38
CA MET A 107 -13.57 22.07 39.08
C MET A 107 -14.15 23.50 39.02
N SER A 108 -14.79 23.88 37.92
CA SER A 108 -15.41 25.22 37.79
C SER A 108 -16.72 25.40 38.57
N ARG A 109 -17.23 24.36 39.24
CA ARG A 109 -18.44 24.39 40.08
C ARG A 109 -18.14 24.39 41.59
N ARG A 110 -16.87 24.39 41.98
CA ARG A 110 -16.41 24.63 43.35
C ARG A 110 -15.87 26.04 43.47
#